data_AF-D4U237-F1
#
_entry.id   AF-D4U237-F1
#
_cell.length_a   1.000
_cell.length_b   1.000
_cell.length_c   1.000
_cell.angle_alpha   90.00
_cell.angle_beta   90.00
_cell.angle_gamma   90.00
#
_symmetry.space_group_name_H-M   'P 1'
#
loop_
_entity.id
_entity.type
_entity.pdbx_description
1 polymer ?
#
loop_
_entity_poly.entity_id
_entity_poly.type
_entity_poly.pdbx_seq_one_letter_code
_entity_poly.pdbx_strand_id
1 'polypeptide(L)'
;MSINDSQWPAPTDSDASAASIPQPITHAKSLFATPNAFRAPAPGTVPASAPASHGKKLRWWHVALIALLTVIAMVAGVMFFATKAPRVAPSPRGQGYTGSGTLTGTLASSWANGVDVAWNLDEFSAYVDDYDAPSLLVEGTTLYVAARSDSEGHAVAAAYDISGAKPEKLWLKESSDATVTKRSDAQTLASAGDSLAYNDVVIDKKTGAIAQAPWPGDVPMAAADDILVTCSGMETCAGWKQESGSWKQQWKSVTSRQGRDLALEAPNKTRMMGSGEDASFLLSAEDGFAPQIINIHTGTVTTLGGDAPAKKFESRGFLIASDGYINVSDYDKADVYDMTGKLVETIDYERMWAVPTSDGPAPSLDQLRSYLKDSKAPWATGTIEMTGSKCTTATLILSSDAMPRSAYGVKDMSISDSEPCLFSPLDVRASADGAALFISEAGSPSNQRVYFANTNTKEAHTSKDLNGAHSLTWAYDDLVIGMTKQGVVAFTPASA
;
A
#
# COMPACT_ATOMS: atom_id res chain seq x y z
N MET A 1 45.92 10.56 49.05
CA MET A 1 45.79 9.09 49.12
C MET A 1 45.46 8.65 47.71
N SER A 2 46.38 7.91 47.10
CA SER A 2 46.36 7.46 45.69
C SER A 2 45.42 6.25 45.52
N ILE A 3 44.80 6.11 44.34
CA ILE A 3 44.91 4.95 43.42
C ILE A 3 44.00 5.15 42.18
N ASN A 4 44.69 5.23 41.02
CA ASN A 4 44.42 4.89 39.59
C ASN A 4 43.00 4.89 38.99
N ASP A 5 42.72 5.53 37.84
CA ASP A 5 43.32 5.54 36.47
C ASP A 5 43.23 4.24 35.67
N SER A 6 42.52 4.29 34.53
CA SER A 6 42.80 3.52 33.31
C SER A 6 42.09 4.15 32.09
N GLN A 7 42.88 4.81 31.25
CA GLN A 7 42.53 5.36 29.94
C GLN A 7 42.57 4.28 28.85
N TRP A 8 41.67 4.39 27.87
CA TRP A 8 41.69 3.66 26.60
C TRP A 8 42.55 4.39 25.55
N PRO A 9 43.47 3.72 24.84
CA PRO A 9 44.05 4.26 23.62
C PRO A 9 43.51 3.59 22.34
N ALA A 10 43.43 4.39 21.27
CA ALA A 10 43.02 4.02 19.92
C ALA A 10 44.05 3.12 19.20
N PRO A 11 43.64 2.32 18.20
CA PRO A 11 44.56 1.54 17.37
C PRO A 11 44.87 2.22 16.02
N THR A 12 46.13 2.14 15.60
CA THR A 12 46.61 2.39 14.22
C THR A 12 47.25 1.12 13.64
N ASP A 13 47.10 0.98 12.33
CA ASP A 13 47.52 -0.10 11.44
C ASP A 13 48.99 -0.55 11.51
N SER A 14 49.26 -1.83 11.23
CA SER A 14 50.05 -2.30 10.05
C SER A 14 50.52 -3.77 10.17
N ASP A 15 49.96 -4.61 9.29
CA ASP A 15 50.57 -5.61 8.39
C ASP A 15 51.36 -6.90 8.78
N ALA A 16 50.93 -7.94 8.04
CA ALA A 16 51.68 -9.04 7.38
C ALA A 16 51.96 -10.37 8.13
N SER A 17 51.16 -11.42 7.84
CA SER A 17 51.55 -12.50 6.89
C SER A 17 50.76 -13.82 7.07
N ALA A 18 50.12 -14.26 5.98
CA ALA A 18 49.90 -15.63 5.47
C ALA A 18 49.38 -16.78 6.38
N ALA A 19 48.15 -17.26 6.09
CA ALA A 19 47.82 -18.70 6.03
C ALA A 19 46.46 -18.98 5.33
N SER A 20 46.55 -19.71 4.21
CA SER A 20 45.76 -20.86 3.74
C SER A 20 44.21 -20.88 3.77
N ILE A 21 43.65 -21.01 2.55
CA ILE A 21 42.26 -21.31 2.18
C ILE A 21 41.90 -22.78 2.49
N PRO A 22 40.69 -23.09 3.04
CA PRO A 22 40.14 -24.45 3.02
C PRO A 22 39.05 -24.65 1.95
N GLN A 23 39.16 -25.77 1.23
CA GLN A 23 38.16 -26.34 0.32
C GLN A 23 36.97 -27.00 1.05
N PRO A 24 35.83 -27.25 0.37
CA PRO A 24 34.70 -27.99 0.91
C PRO A 24 34.90 -29.53 0.85
N ILE A 25 34.39 -30.23 1.86
CA ILE A 25 34.48 -31.68 2.05
C ILE A 25 33.17 -32.37 1.60
N THR A 26 33.33 -33.43 0.81
CA THR A 26 32.32 -34.42 0.35
C THR A 26 32.19 -35.64 1.27
N HIS A 27 31.01 -36.29 1.28
CA HIS A 27 30.70 -37.77 1.25
C HIS A 27 29.44 -38.14 2.07
N ALA A 28 28.56 -39.13 1.76
CA ALA A 28 28.33 -40.04 0.62
C ALA A 28 27.05 -40.92 0.82
N LYS A 29 26.61 -41.59 -0.29
CA LYS A 29 25.84 -42.88 -0.45
C LYS A 29 24.29 -42.86 -0.33
N SER A 30 23.47 -43.61 -1.12
CA SER A 30 23.65 -44.51 -2.28
C SER A 30 22.28 -45.06 -2.81
N LEU A 31 22.27 -45.59 -4.06
CA LEU A 31 21.37 -46.60 -4.70
C LEU A 31 20.07 -46.06 -5.36
N PHE A 32 19.58 -46.43 -6.56
CA PHE A 32 19.68 -47.65 -7.40
C PHE A 32 19.52 -47.39 -8.92
N ALA A 33 20.25 -48.19 -9.72
CA ALA A 33 19.97 -48.86 -11.02
C ALA A 33 19.36 -48.19 -12.28
N THR A 34 20.07 -48.39 -13.40
CA THR A 34 19.59 -48.45 -14.81
C THR A 34 19.94 -49.81 -15.41
N PRO A 35 19.36 -50.20 -16.56
CA PRO A 35 20.06 -51.08 -17.49
C PRO A 35 20.08 -50.61 -18.97
N ASN A 36 21.30 -50.60 -19.51
CA ASN A 36 21.80 -51.08 -20.83
C ASN A 36 21.18 -50.56 -22.13
N ALA A 37 21.88 -49.82 -23.00
CA ALA A 37 23.07 -50.14 -23.83
C ALA A 37 22.75 -50.94 -25.11
N PHE A 38 22.94 -50.32 -26.29
CA PHE A 38 23.36 -51.01 -27.52
C PHE A 38 24.22 -50.11 -28.42
N ARG A 39 25.10 -50.78 -29.15
CA ARG A 39 26.41 -50.38 -29.70
C ARG A 39 26.32 -50.23 -31.24
N ALA A 40 27.05 -49.28 -31.82
CA ALA A 40 27.20 -49.10 -33.27
C ALA A 40 28.16 -50.13 -33.91
N PRO A 41 28.10 -50.31 -35.25
CA PRO A 41 29.31 -50.08 -36.06
C PRO A 41 29.04 -49.41 -37.45
N ALA A 42 30.09 -48.78 -38.02
CA ALA A 42 30.18 -48.13 -39.35
C ALA A 42 30.77 -49.10 -40.42
N PRO A 43 31.27 -48.70 -41.64
CA PRO A 43 31.03 -47.59 -42.59
C PRO A 43 30.94 -48.03 -44.12
N GLY A 44 30.71 -47.09 -45.06
CA GLY A 44 30.93 -47.21 -46.54
C GLY A 44 29.66 -47.43 -47.37
N THR A 45 29.40 -46.94 -48.60
CA THR A 45 30.19 -46.47 -49.76
C THR A 45 29.28 -45.65 -50.74
N VAL A 46 29.85 -44.80 -51.61
CA VAL A 46 29.17 -43.94 -52.63
C VAL A 46 29.11 -44.68 -53.99
N PRO A 47 28.19 -44.33 -54.94
CA PRO A 47 28.64 -43.56 -56.13
C PRO A 47 27.64 -42.53 -56.72
N ALA A 48 28.21 -41.66 -57.58
CA ALA A 48 27.65 -40.54 -58.35
C ALA A 48 26.72 -40.99 -59.53
N SER A 49 25.93 -40.17 -60.26
CA SER A 49 26.29 -38.95 -61.02
C SER A 49 25.09 -38.33 -61.79
N ALA A 50 25.00 -36.97 -61.78
CA ALA A 50 24.61 -35.94 -62.80
C ALA A 50 23.40 -36.14 -63.79
N PRO A 51 22.89 -35.10 -64.55
CA PRO A 51 23.18 -33.65 -64.58
C PRO A 51 21.93 -32.69 -64.65
N ALA A 52 22.21 -31.40 -64.42
CA ALA A 52 21.67 -30.14 -64.99
C ALA A 52 20.19 -29.98 -65.48
N SER A 53 19.56 -28.86 -65.10
CA SER A 53 19.24 -27.77 -66.07
C SER A 53 18.72 -26.49 -65.40
N HIS A 54 19.10 -25.36 -66.00
CA HIS A 54 18.81 -23.97 -65.64
C HIS A 54 17.32 -23.61 -65.58
N GLY A 55 16.95 -22.69 -64.67
CA GLY A 55 15.67 -21.98 -64.77
C GLY A 55 15.52 -20.83 -63.79
N LYS A 56 15.72 -19.59 -64.26
CA LYS A 56 15.46 -18.33 -63.55
C LYS A 56 14.07 -18.30 -62.89
N LYS A 57 13.98 -18.47 -61.56
CA LYS A 57 12.80 -18.04 -60.76
C LYS A 57 13.18 -17.53 -59.36
N LEU A 58 14.35 -16.92 -59.21
CA LEU A 58 14.72 -16.21 -57.99
C LEU A 58 14.36 -14.73 -58.15
N ARG A 59 13.09 -14.34 -57.94
CA ARG A 59 12.74 -12.92 -57.75
C ARG A 59 11.33 -12.64 -57.25
N TRP A 60 10.37 -13.52 -57.47
CA TRP A 60 9.01 -13.26 -56.98
C TRP A 60 8.86 -13.54 -55.48
N TRP A 61 9.47 -14.61 -54.97
CA TRP A 61 9.38 -14.96 -53.54
C TRP A 61 10.03 -13.93 -52.63
N HIS A 62 11.13 -13.29 -53.03
CA HIS A 62 11.77 -12.24 -52.23
C HIS A 62 10.93 -10.95 -52.22
N VAL A 63 10.28 -10.61 -53.33
CA VAL A 63 9.34 -9.48 -53.37
C VAL A 63 8.09 -9.77 -52.54
N ALA A 64 7.57 -10.99 -52.58
CA ALA A 64 6.45 -11.42 -51.75
C ALA A 64 6.81 -11.41 -50.26
N LEU A 65 8.03 -11.82 -49.89
CA LEU A 65 8.50 -11.79 -48.51
C LEU A 65 8.66 -10.36 -47.98
N ILE A 66 9.20 -9.45 -48.81
CA ILE A 66 9.35 -8.02 -48.46
C ILE A 66 7.97 -7.36 -48.34
N ALA A 67 7.03 -7.67 -49.23
CA ALA A 67 5.66 -7.19 -49.14
C ALA A 67 4.95 -7.70 -47.89
N LEU A 68 5.14 -8.97 -47.53
CA LEU A 68 4.59 -9.54 -46.31
C LEU A 68 5.20 -8.91 -45.06
N LEU A 69 6.52 -8.71 -45.02
CA LEU A 69 7.21 -8.08 -43.90
C LEU A 69 6.83 -6.61 -43.74
N THR A 70 6.60 -5.87 -44.83
CA THR A 70 6.12 -4.48 -44.76
C THR A 70 4.68 -4.39 -44.29
N VAL A 71 3.81 -5.33 -44.69
CA VAL A 71 2.45 -5.42 -44.14
C VAL A 71 2.48 -5.79 -42.66
N ILE A 72 3.32 -6.74 -42.24
CA ILE A 72 3.48 -7.09 -40.82
C ILE A 72 4.05 -5.90 -40.04
N ALA A 73 5.02 -5.16 -40.57
CA ALA A 73 5.57 -3.98 -39.93
C ALA A 73 4.55 -2.82 -39.87
N MET A 74 3.69 -2.66 -40.88
CA MET A 74 2.58 -1.71 -40.83
C MET A 74 1.51 -2.13 -39.83
N VAL A 75 1.14 -3.41 -39.77
CA VAL A 75 0.17 -3.92 -38.79
C VAL A 75 0.76 -3.81 -37.38
N ALA A 76 2.02 -4.19 -37.19
CA ALA A 76 2.72 -4.03 -35.92
C ALA A 76 2.88 -2.54 -35.56
N GLY A 77 3.17 -1.67 -36.53
CA GLY A 77 3.23 -0.23 -36.36
C GLY A 77 1.88 0.35 -35.97
N VAL A 78 0.80 0.00 -36.67
CA VAL A 78 -0.57 0.43 -36.35
C VAL A 78 -1.00 -0.11 -34.98
N MET A 79 -0.67 -1.35 -34.62
CA MET A 79 -0.93 -1.90 -33.28
C MET A 79 -0.06 -1.22 -32.20
N PHE A 80 1.18 -0.85 -32.51
CA PHE A 80 2.09 -0.13 -31.61
C PHE A 80 1.67 1.34 -31.43
N PHE A 81 1.18 2.00 -32.48
CA PHE A 81 0.64 3.36 -32.40
C PHE A 81 -0.78 3.41 -31.84
N ALA A 82 -1.61 2.38 -32.06
CA ALA A 82 -2.94 2.25 -31.44
C ALA A 82 -2.86 1.95 -29.94
N THR A 83 -1.80 1.26 -29.48
CA THR A 83 -1.55 1.08 -28.02
C THR A 83 -0.93 2.32 -27.36
N LYS A 84 -0.39 3.27 -28.15
CA LYS A 84 0.12 4.58 -27.70
C LYS A 84 -0.81 5.75 -27.98
N ALA A 85 -1.96 5.54 -28.61
CA ALA A 85 -2.99 6.56 -28.73
C ALA A 85 -3.39 7.02 -27.32
N PRO A 86 -3.66 8.33 -27.08
CA PRO A 86 -4.17 8.79 -25.81
C PRO A 86 -5.39 7.94 -25.47
N ARG A 87 -5.31 7.19 -24.37
CA ARG A 87 -6.48 6.51 -23.85
C ARG A 87 -7.48 7.63 -23.58
N VAL A 88 -8.59 7.64 -24.31
CA VAL A 88 -9.68 8.59 -24.07
C VAL A 88 -10.08 8.37 -22.61
N ALA A 89 -9.73 9.33 -21.75
CA ALA A 89 -10.23 9.36 -20.39
C ALA A 89 -11.76 9.31 -20.47
N PRO A 90 -12.45 8.49 -19.66
CA PRO A 90 -13.90 8.55 -19.59
C PRO A 90 -14.28 10.00 -19.30
N SER A 91 -15.22 10.50 -20.08
CA SER A 91 -15.67 11.87 -19.89
C SER A 91 -16.30 11.98 -18.51
N PRO A 92 -15.79 12.85 -17.62
CA PRO A 92 -16.48 13.16 -16.39
C PRO A 92 -17.93 13.51 -16.69
N ARG A 93 -18.85 13.16 -15.79
CA ARG A 93 -20.25 13.58 -15.97
C ARG A 93 -20.30 15.09 -16.15
N GLY A 94 -21.12 15.56 -17.09
CA GLY A 94 -21.26 16.99 -17.36
C GLY A 94 -21.63 17.81 -16.11
N GLN A 95 -22.41 17.20 -15.20
CA GLN A 95 -22.82 17.78 -13.92
C GLN A 95 -21.74 17.76 -12.82
N GLY A 96 -20.64 17.02 -12.98
CA GLY A 96 -19.63 16.87 -11.93
C GLY A 96 -20.11 16.05 -10.72
N TYR A 97 -19.53 16.33 -9.55
CA TYR A 97 -19.99 15.83 -8.26
C TYR A 97 -21.33 16.47 -7.87
N THR A 98 -22.31 15.65 -7.49
CA THR A 98 -23.65 16.13 -7.08
C THR A 98 -24.09 15.48 -5.76
N GLY A 99 -23.14 14.95 -5.01
CA GLY A 99 -23.40 14.28 -3.73
C GLY A 99 -23.68 15.25 -2.59
N SER A 100 -23.87 14.69 -1.39
CA SER A 100 -24.26 15.47 -0.20
C SER A 100 -23.09 16.09 0.56
N GLY A 101 -21.86 15.75 0.22
CA GLY A 101 -20.65 16.26 0.90
C GLY A 101 -20.52 15.77 2.34
N THR A 102 -21.10 14.61 2.67
CA THR A 102 -21.17 14.12 4.05
C THR A 102 -20.11 13.04 4.28
N LEU A 103 -19.39 13.14 5.40
CA LEU A 103 -18.42 12.13 5.83
C LEU A 103 -18.82 11.60 7.21
N THR A 104 -19.68 10.59 7.24
CA THR A 104 -20.09 9.89 8.46
C THR A 104 -19.14 8.73 8.80
N GLY A 105 -18.36 8.28 7.82
CA GLY A 105 -17.48 7.13 7.95
C GLY A 105 -18.10 5.83 7.44
N THR A 106 -19.40 5.82 7.13
CA THR A 106 -20.13 4.69 6.53
C THR A 106 -20.37 4.93 5.04
N LEU A 107 -20.37 3.88 4.22
CA LEU A 107 -20.55 4.01 2.77
C LEU A 107 -21.97 4.53 2.43
N ALA A 108 -22.09 5.45 1.46
CA ALA A 108 -23.40 5.87 0.98
C ALA A 108 -24.14 4.73 0.24
N SER A 109 -25.42 4.50 0.51
CA SER A 109 -26.20 3.45 -0.15
C SER A 109 -26.34 3.65 -1.67
N SER A 110 -26.21 4.89 -2.16
CA SER A 110 -26.30 5.23 -3.58
C SER A 110 -25.21 4.56 -4.43
N TRP A 111 -24.09 4.14 -3.84
CA TRP A 111 -23.07 3.34 -4.53
C TRP A 111 -23.60 2.01 -5.08
N ALA A 112 -24.75 1.53 -4.58
CA ALA A 112 -25.46 0.39 -5.14
C ALA A 112 -25.95 0.62 -6.59
N ASN A 113 -25.99 1.86 -7.07
CA ASN A 113 -26.35 2.17 -8.46
C ASN A 113 -25.15 2.06 -9.42
N GLY A 114 -23.95 1.73 -8.91
CA GLY A 114 -22.71 1.69 -9.67
C GLY A 114 -21.83 2.92 -9.44
N VAL A 115 -20.90 3.16 -10.35
CA VAL A 115 -19.80 4.13 -10.20
C VAL A 115 -19.63 4.94 -11.47
N ASP A 116 -19.52 6.25 -11.34
CA ASP A 116 -19.09 7.14 -12.41
C ASP A 116 -17.96 8.07 -11.96
N VAL A 117 -17.35 8.74 -12.93
CA VAL A 117 -16.33 9.77 -12.72
C VAL A 117 -17.02 11.13 -12.51
N ALA A 118 -16.77 11.74 -11.36
CA ALA A 118 -17.22 13.09 -11.03
C ALA A 118 -16.36 14.14 -11.75
N TRP A 119 -15.04 14.05 -11.60
CA TRP A 119 -14.07 14.97 -12.19
C TRP A 119 -12.68 14.35 -12.26
N ASN A 120 -11.80 14.95 -13.06
CA ASN A 120 -10.38 14.56 -13.21
C ASN A 120 -9.50 15.82 -13.20
N LEU A 121 -8.33 15.73 -12.57
CA LEU A 121 -7.24 16.71 -12.62
C LEU A 121 -6.06 16.09 -13.37
N ASP A 122 -5.91 16.44 -14.65
CA ASP A 122 -4.89 15.89 -15.54
C ASP A 122 -3.50 16.48 -15.32
N GLU A 123 -3.40 17.63 -14.65
CA GLU A 123 -2.13 18.31 -14.35
C GLU A 123 -1.15 17.45 -13.54
N PHE A 124 -1.64 16.43 -12.82
CA PHE A 124 -0.80 15.48 -12.10
C PHE A 124 -0.40 14.24 -12.89
N SER A 125 -0.94 14.02 -14.09
CA SER A 125 -0.62 12.86 -14.92
C SER A 125 0.87 12.74 -15.27
N ALA A 126 1.56 13.89 -15.36
CA ALA A 126 3.00 13.95 -15.63
C ALA A 126 3.87 13.42 -14.48
N TYR A 127 3.33 13.38 -13.26
CA TYR A 127 4.06 12.94 -12.06
C TYR A 127 3.70 11.50 -11.65
N VAL A 128 2.86 10.81 -12.40
CA VAL A 128 2.46 9.43 -12.08
C VAL A 128 3.54 8.46 -12.56
N ASP A 129 4.38 8.02 -11.62
CA ASP A 129 5.24 6.85 -11.77
C ASP A 129 4.62 5.66 -11.02
N ASP A 130 4.85 4.43 -11.52
CA ASP A 130 4.33 3.19 -10.91
C ASP A 130 4.85 2.98 -9.47
N TYR A 131 5.91 3.69 -9.07
CA TYR A 131 6.54 3.63 -7.73
C TYR A 131 6.63 4.99 -7.01
N ASP A 132 6.19 6.09 -7.64
CA ASP A 132 6.36 7.45 -7.11
C ASP A 132 5.13 8.29 -7.45
N ALA A 133 3.95 7.74 -7.16
CA ALA A 133 2.69 8.41 -7.40
C ALA A 133 2.49 9.58 -6.42
N PRO A 134 1.84 10.68 -6.85
CA PRO A 134 1.42 11.76 -5.97
C PRO A 134 0.65 11.26 -4.74
N SER A 135 0.96 11.84 -3.58
CA SER A 135 0.25 11.62 -2.32
C SER A 135 -0.98 12.51 -2.23
N LEU A 136 -2.09 11.92 -1.75
CA LEU A 136 -3.37 12.59 -1.61
C LEU A 136 -3.76 12.68 -0.13
N LEU A 137 -4.26 13.84 0.29
CA LEU A 137 -4.80 14.04 1.64
C LEU A 137 -6.02 14.96 1.56
N VAL A 138 -7.12 14.60 2.22
CA VAL A 138 -8.34 15.41 2.29
C VAL A 138 -8.53 15.91 3.71
N GLU A 139 -8.75 17.21 3.88
CA GLU A 139 -9.18 17.81 5.14
C GLU A 139 -10.43 18.66 4.93
N GLY A 140 -11.55 18.25 5.53
CA GLY A 140 -12.83 18.94 5.32
C GLY A 140 -13.21 18.95 3.84
N THR A 141 -13.18 20.14 3.24
CA THR A 141 -13.49 20.36 1.82
C THR A 141 -12.26 20.60 0.96
N THR A 142 -11.05 20.41 1.49
CA THR A 142 -9.82 20.68 0.77
C THR A 142 -9.11 19.37 0.43
N LEU A 143 -8.87 19.13 -0.86
CA LEU A 143 -7.94 18.12 -1.34
C LEU A 143 -6.55 18.75 -1.47
N TYR A 144 -5.57 18.16 -0.80
CA TYR A 144 -4.16 18.43 -1.00
C TYR A 144 -3.53 17.32 -1.83
N VAL A 145 -2.69 17.73 -2.79
CA VAL A 145 -1.93 16.83 -3.65
C VAL A 145 -0.47 17.23 -3.52
N ALA A 146 0.41 16.28 -3.19
CA ALA A 146 1.85 16.49 -3.16
C ALA A 146 2.53 15.48 -4.08
N ALA A 147 3.48 15.95 -4.88
CA ALA A 147 4.19 15.16 -5.86
C ALA A 147 5.66 15.55 -5.89
N ARG A 148 6.46 14.64 -6.44
CA ARG A 148 7.86 14.89 -6.75
C ARG A 148 7.98 15.05 -8.27
N SER A 149 8.58 16.14 -8.72
CA SER A 149 8.95 16.31 -10.12
C SER A 149 10.04 15.31 -10.52
N ASP A 150 10.13 14.99 -11.80
CA ASP A 150 10.93 13.88 -12.31
C ASP A 150 12.46 14.06 -12.09
N SER A 151 13.19 14.57 -13.07
CA SER A 151 14.65 14.49 -13.14
C SER A 151 15.39 15.20 -12.00
N GLU A 152 14.79 16.25 -11.44
CA GLU A 152 15.43 17.08 -10.41
C GLU A 152 14.85 16.84 -8.99
N GLY A 153 13.70 16.16 -8.88
CA GLY A 153 13.12 15.81 -7.57
C GLY A 153 12.51 16.98 -6.80
N HIS A 154 12.19 18.09 -7.47
CA HIS A 154 11.52 19.26 -6.87
C HIS A 154 10.16 18.90 -6.31
N ALA A 155 9.81 19.53 -5.19
CA ALA A 155 8.49 19.39 -4.61
C ALA A 155 7.44 20.17 -5.42
N VAL A 156 6.35 19.49 -5.77
CA VAL A 156 5.14 20.05 -6.38
C VAL A 156 3.99 19.83 -5.43
N ALA A 157 3.18 20.85 -5.17
CA ALA A 157 2.02 20.73 -4.31
C ALA A 157 0.85 21.56 -4.84
N ALA A 158 -0.37 21.09 -4.58
CA ALA A 158 -1.59 21.85 -4.84
C ALA A 158 -2.63 21.66 -3.74
N ALA A 159 -3.56 22.61 -3.67
CA ALA A 159 -4.81 22.48 -2.94
C ALA A 159 -6.00 22.83 -3.82
N TYR A 160 -7.09 22.08 -3.63
CA TYR A 160 -8.37 22.28 -4.32
C TYR A 160 -9.50 22.27 -3.31
N ASP A 161 -10.43 23.21 -3.42
CA ASP A 161 -11.74 23.09 -2.78
C ASP A 161 -12.60 22.11 -3.58
N ILE A 162 -13.02 21.03 -2.93
CA ILE A 162 -13.80 19.92 -3.50
C ILE A 162 -15.26 19.93 -3.03
N SER A 163 -15.73 21.00 -2.40
CA SER A 163 -17.12 21.14 -1.93
C SER A 163 -18.14 21.23 -3.08
N GLY A 164 -17.71 21.69 -4.25
CA GLY A 164 -18.55 21.92 -5.41
C GLY A 164 -18.57 20.75 -6.40
N ALA A 165 -19.32 20.95 -7.49
CA ALA A 165 -19.41 19.96 -8.57
C ALA A 165 -18.08 19.70 -9.29
N LYS A 166 -17.21 20.69 -9.33
CA LYS A 166 -15.84 20.58 -9.85
C LYS A 166 -14.89 21.18 -8.81
N PRO A 167 -13.67 20.64 -8.71
CA PRO A 167 -12.67 21.18 -7.81
C PRO A 167 -12.28 22.61 -8.23
N GLU A 168 -12.24 23.52 -7.27
CA GLU A 168 -11.69 24.88 -7.45
C GLU A 168 -10.25 24.90 -6.97
N LYS A 169 -9.31 25.19 -7.87
CA LYS A 169 -7.88 25.28 -7.52
C LYS A 169 -7.63 26.49 -6.61
N LEU A 170 -7.20 26.22 -5.38
CA LEU A 170 -6.81 27.25 -4.40
C LEU A 170 -5.37 27.73 -4.69
N TRP A 171 -4.47 26.78 -4.91
CA TRP A 171 -3.09 27.05 -5.31
C TRP A 171 -2.45 25.80 -5.95
N LEU A 172 -1.45 26.03 -6.80
CA LEU A 172 -0.52 25.03 -7.32
C LEU A 172 0.86 25.68 -7.30
N LYS A 173 1.83 25.01 -6.70
CA LYS A 173 3.19 25.49 -6.48
C LYS A 173 4.20 24.39 -6.77
N GLU A 174 5.32 24.82 -7.30
CA GLU A 174 6.53 24.04 -7.48
C GLU A 174 7.68 24.87 -6.92
N SER A 175 8.62 24.23 -6.24
CA SER A 175 9.78 24.91 -5.68
C SER A 175 11.07 24.26 -6.14
N SER A 176 11.90 25.02 -6.83
CA SER A 176 13.26 24.60 -7.22
C SER A 176 14.25 24.57 -6.05
N ASP A 177 13.86 25.16 -4.92
CA ASP A 177 14.71 25.28 -3.73
C ASP A 177 14.45 24.16 -2.70
N ALA A 178 13.46 23.30 -2.95
CA ALA A 178 13.07 22.20 -2.07
C ALA A 178 12.99 20.89 -2.85
N THR A 179 13.87 19.95 -2.50
CA THR A 179 13.92 18.64 -3.12
C THR A 179 13.35 17.58 -2.19
N VAL A 180 12.55 16.68 -2.74
CA VAL A 180 11.97 15.57 -2.01
C VAL A 180 12.93 14.39 -2.09
N THR A 181 13.21 13.72 -0.98
CA THR A 181 14.03 12.50 -1.00
C THR A 181 13.28 11.34 -1.69
N LYS A 182 13.95 10.58 -2.58
CA LYS A 182 13.32 9.45 -3.29
C LYS A 182 13.25 8.26 -2.35
N ARG A 183 12.11 7.59 -2.32
CA ARG A 183 11.96 6.33 -1.59
C ARG A 183 11.50 5.23 -2.52
N SER A 184 11.73 3.98 -2.10
CA SER A 184 11.25 2.80 -2.82
C SER A 184 9.76 2.56 -2.63
N ASP A 185 9.17 3.23 -1.65
CA ASP A 185 7.81 3.03 -1.16
C ASP A 185 7.00 4.33 -1.37
N ALA A 186 5.68 4.26 -1.20
CA ALA A 186 4.80 5.41 -1.43
C ALA A 186 5.21 6.61 -0.57
N GLN A 187 5.21 7.78 -1.18
CA GLN A 187 5.55 9.02 -0.51
C GLN A 187 4.51 9.35 0.57
N THR A 188 4.97 9.86 1.72
CA THR A 188 4.08 10.14 2.86
C THR A 188 3.68 11.60 2.87
N LEU A 189 2.37 11.86 2.99
CA LEU A 189 1.81 13.19 3.19
C LEU A 189 1.05 13.20 4.53
N ALA A 190 1.51 14.03 5.46
CA ALA A 190 0.91 14.18 6.77
C ALA A 190 0.45 15.62 6.98
N SER A 191 -0.65 15.76 7.71
CA SER A 191 -1.13 17.05 8.18
C SER A 191 -0.55 17.36 9.56
N ALA A 192 -0.07 18.59 9.74
CA ALA A 192 0.41 19.07 11.04
C ALA A 192 0.19 20.58 11.19
N GLY A 193 -0.82 20.95 11.98
CA GLY A 193 -1.22 22.35 12.18
C GLY A 193 -1.58 23.03 10.85
N ASP A 194 -0.97 24.19 10.60
CA ASP A 194 -1.16 25.00 9.38
C ASP A 194 -0.30 24.52 8.19
N SER A 195 0.42 23.41 8.36
CA SER A 195 1.35 22.89 7.34
C SER A 195 1.03 21.43 6.98
N LEU A 196 1.47 21.04 5.79
CA LEU A 196 1.62 19.63 5.41
C LEU A 196 3.10 19.27 5.45
N ALA A 197 3.41 18.05 5.87
CA ALA A 197 4.72 17.46 5.72
C ALA A 197 4.66 16.40 4.63
N TYR A 198 5.42 16.60 3.56
CA TYR A 198 5.58 15.67 2.46
C TYR A 198 7.01 15.15 2.49
N ASN A 199 7.22 13.97 3.06
CA ASN A 199 8.55 13.48 3.42
C ASN A 199 9.37 14.55 4.17
N ASP A 200 10.47 15.00 3.56
CA ASP A 200 11.42 15.98 4.06
C ASP A 200 11.18 17.40 3.54
N VAL A 201 9.98 17.70 3.03
CA VAL A 201 9.53 19.08 2.71
C VAL A 201 8.27 19.47 3.49
N VAL A 202 8.12 20.76 3.74
CA VAL A 202 6.95 21.36 4.40
C VAL A 202 6.23 22.31 3.46
N ILE A 203 4.90 22.27 3.50
CA ILE A 203 4.01 23.04 2.62
C ILE A 203 3.01 23.81 3.49
N ASP A 204 2.98 25.13 3.36
CA ASP A 204 1.97 25.96 4.03
C ASP A 204 0.58 25.73 3.39
N LYS A 205 -0.41 25.30 4.19
CA LYS A 205 -1.74 24.92 3.67
C LYS A 205 -2.49 26.08 3.00
N LYS A 206 -2.24 27.32 3.45
CA LYS A 206 -2.98 28.51 3.00
C LYS A 206 -2.41 29.08 1.72
N THR A 207 -1.10 29.12 1.58
CA THR A 207 -0.38 29.82 0.52
C THR A 207 0.27 28.88 -0.49
N GLY A 208 0.44 27.60 -0.13
CA GLY A 208 1.21 26.62 -0.88
C GLY A 208 2.72 26.87 -0.85
N ALA A 209 3.22 27.75 0.03
CA ALA A 209 4.66 27.99 0.14
C ALA A 209 5.39 26.70 0.54
N ILE A 210 6.38 26.30 -0.26
CA ILE A 210 7.13 25.05 -0.08
C ILE A 210 8.54 25.38 0.40
N ALA A 211 8.98 24.71 1.46
CA ALA A 211 10.34 24.82 1.98
C ALA A 211 10.89 23.44 2.37
N GLN A 212 12.22 23.31 2.40
CA GLN A 212 12.85 22.12 2.94
C GLN A 212 12.54 22.01 4.44
N ALA A 213 12.18 20.81 4.90
CA ALA A 213 11.98 20.56 6.31
C ALA A 213 13.32 20.46 7.07
N PRO A 214 13.35 20.71 8.38
CA PRO A 214 14.56 20.54 9.18
C PRO A 214 14.91 19.06 9.50
N TRP A 215 14.18 18.09 8.93
CA TRP A 215 14.39 16.66 9.09
C TRP A 215 14.79 16.01 7.75
N PRO A 216 16.01 16.28 7.24
CA PRO A 216 16.40 15.85 5.89
C PRO A 216 16.37 14.32 5.77
N GLY A 217 15.65 13.82 4.76
CA GLY A 217 15.50 12.39 4.50
C GLY A 217 14.61 11.61 5.47
N ASP A 218 14.16 12.20 6.59
CA ASP A 218 13.20 11.56 7.50
C ASP A 218 11.78 11.65 6.92
N VAL A 219 10.91 10.76 7.39
CA VAL A 219 9.53 10.63 6.89
C VAL A 219 8.51 10.85 8.01
N PRO A 220 7.47 11.65 7.78
CA PRO A 220 6.29 11.75 8.63
C PRO A 220 5.67 10.39 8.92
N MET A 221 5.53 10.04 10.20
CA MET A 221 4.95 8.77 10.64
C MET A 221 3.63 8.96 11.41
N ALA A 222 3.51 10.06 12.15
CA ALA A 222 2.37 10.31 13.03
C ALA A 222 2.25 11.81 13.32
N ALA A 223 1.04 12.26 13.65
CA ALA A 223 0.80 13.59 14.17
C ALA A 223 -0.30 13.53 15.23
N ALA A 224 -0.10 14.23 16.35
CA ALA A 224 -1.12 14.47 17.37
C ALA A 224 -0.95 15.88 17.90
N ASP A 225 -2.07 16.58 18.10
CA ASP A 225 -2.13 17.99 18.47
C ASP A 225 -1.25 18.86 17.57
N ASP A 226 -0.15 19.41 18.09
CA ASP A 226 0.83 20.22 17.35
C ASP A 226 2.20 19.57 17.19
N ILE A 227 2.30 18.26 17.49
CA ILE A 227 3.53 17.48 17.32
C ILE A 227 3.42 16.58 16.09
N LEU A 228 4.36 16.76 15.16
CA LEU A 228 4.64 15.86 14.06
C LEU A 228 5.79 14.93 14.45
N VAL A 229 5.61 13.62 14.27
CA VAL A 229 6.71 12.65 14.40
C VAL A 229 7.27 12.32 13.04
N THR A 230 8.59 12.42 12.90
CA THR A 230 9.33 11.91 11.75
C THR A 230 10.28 10.81 12.16
N CYS A 231 10.53 9.88 11.26
CA CYS A 231 11.47 8.78 11.49
C CYS A 231 12.38 8.58 10.28
N SER A 232 13.63 8.20 10.54
CA SER A 232 14.68 8.13 9.52
C SER A 232 14.57 6.95 8.56
N GLY A 233 13.72 5.97 8.84
CA GLY A 233 13.79 4.64 8.24
C GLY A 233 14.93 3.78 8.82
N MET A 234 15.67 4.28 9.81
CA MET A 234 16.77 3.61 10.47
C MET A 234 16.46 3.48 11.97
N GLU A 235 17.32 4.00 12.86
CA GLU A 235 17.23 3.78 14.31
C GLU A 235 16.86 5.07 15.07
N THR A 236 16.21 6.02 14.41
CA THR A 236 15.83 7.29 15.05
C THR A 236 14.47 7.79 14.63
N CYS A 237 13.76 8.35 15.61
CA CYS A 237 12.58 9.19 15.40
C CYS A 237 12.73 10.51 16.16
N ALA A 238 12.04 11.54 15.70
CA ALA A 238 12.04 12.87 16.31
C ALA A 238 10.64 13.49 16.27
N GLY A 239 10.32 14.24 17.33
CA GLY A 239 9.09 15.03 17.42
C GLY A 239 9.37 16.49 17.07
N TRP A 240 8.47 17.11 16.31
CA TRP A 240 8.61 18.45 15.78
C TRP A 240 7.36 19.26 16.04
N LYS A 241 7.54 20.53 16.40
CA LYS A 241 6.46 21.49 16.63
C LYS A 241 6.71 22.76 15.85
N GLN A 242 5.66 23.38 15.35
CA GLN A 242 5.77 24.69 14.70
C GLN A 242 5.74 25.80 15.76
N GLU A 243 6.84 26.55 15.88
CA GLU A 243 7.01 27.65 16.83
C GLU A 243 7.51 28.89 16.11
N SER A 244 6.76 29.99 16.22
CA SER A 244 7.11 31.30 15.64
C SER A 244 7.45 31.24 14.14
N GLY A 245 6.71 30.43 13.38
CA GLY A 245 6.93 30.25 11.93
C GLY A 245 8.10 29.33 11.55
N SER A 246 8.68 28.60 12.51
CA SER A 246 9.75 27.64 12.26
C SER A 246 9.50 26.31 12.96
N TRP A 247 9.93 25.21 12.35
CA TRP A 247 9.85 23.89 12.97
C TRP A 247 10.98 23.70 13.99
N LYS A 248 10.62 23.30 15.21
CA LYS A 248 11.54 23.04 16.33
C LYS A 248 11.44 21.59 16.78
N GLN A 249 12.59 20.93 16.88
CA GLN A 249 12.68 19.59 17.43
C GLN A 249 12.40 19.62 18.93
N GLN A 250 11.41 18.86 19.37
CA GLN A 250 11.00 18.74 20.76
C GLN A 250 11.76 17.61 21.47
N TRP A 251 11.92 16.49 20.77
CA TRP A 251 12.62 15.32 21.27
C TRP A 251 13.23 14.54 20.10
N LYS A 252 14.19 13.68 20.43
CA LYS A 252 14.78 12.70 19.51
C LYS A 252 15.06 11.43 20.29
N SER A 253 14.63 10.31 19.75
CA SER A 253 14.72 9.01 20.41
C SER A 253 15.40 7.99 19.52
N VAL A 254 16.12 7.06 20.16
CA VAL A 254 16.70 5.89 19.51
C VAL A 254 15.63 4.80 19.44
N THR A 255 15.46 4.22 18.27
CA THR A 255 14.52 3.14 18.00
C THR A 255 15.29 1.91 17.54
N SER A 256 14.62 0.76 17.52
CA SER A 256 15.03 -0.35 16.66
C SER A 256 15.09 0.12 15.22
N ARG A 257 15.86 -0.61 14.40
CA ARG A 257 15.87 -0.38 12.96
C ARG A 257 14.46 -0.54 12.42
N GLN A 258 13.99 0.46 11.69
CA GLN A 258 12.62 0.56 11.26
C GLN A 258 12.35 -0.39 10.09
N GLY A 259 11.24 -1.12 10.18
CA GLY A 259 10.75 -2.00 9.13
C GLY A 259 9.95 -1.22 8.10
N ARG A 260 9.81 -1.80 6.90
CA ARG A 260 9.02 -1.17 5.82
C ARG A 260 7.53 -1.28 6.06
N ASP A 261 7.06 -2.41 6.58
CA ASP A 261 5.67 -2.59 6.97
C ASP A 261 5.54 -3.61 8.11
N LEU A 262 4.77 -3.25 9.14
CA LEU A 262 4.12 -4.24 10.00
C LEU A 262 2.86 -4.68 9.25
N ALA A 263 2.65 -5.99 9.11
CA ALA A 263 1.44 -6.56 8.51
C ALA A 263 0.22 -6.28 9.39
N LEU A 264 -0.29 -5.05 9.32
CA LEU A 264 -1.49 -4.64 10.02
C LEU A 264 -2.69 -5.35 9.41
N GLU A 265 -3.45 -6.05 10.25
CA GLU A 265 -4.71 -6.65 9.82
C GLU A 265 -5.86 -5.65 9.98
N ALA A 266 -6.93 -5.84 9.19
CA ALA A 266 -8.19 -5.15 9.40
C ALA A 266 -8.66 -5.31 10.87
N PRO A 267 -9.32 -4.31 11.46
CA PRO A 267 -9.96 -3.14 10.84
C PRO A 267 -9.04 -1.93 10.60
N ASN A 268 -7.71 -2.11 10.65
CA ASN A 268 -6.83 -1.00 10.95
C ASN A 268 -6.86 0.17 9.95
N LYS A 269 -7.20 1.37 10.44
CA LYS A 269 -7.11 2.66 9.75
C LYS A 269 -6.01 3.56 10.29
N THR A 270 -5.37 3.22 11.41
CA THR A 270 -4.44 4.11 12.09
C THR A 270 -3.44 3.36 12.98
N ARG A 271 -2.17 3.79 12.95
CA ARG A 271 -1.13 3.34 13.89
C ARG A 271 -1.15 4.10 15.21
N MET A 272 -2.11 5.01 15.37
CA MET A 272 -2.24 5.93 16.50
C MET A 272 -3.08 5.33 17.60
N MET A 273 -2.70 5.66 18.84
CA MET A 273 -3.28 5.13 20.06
C MET A 273 -3.31 6.17 21.16
N GLY A 274 -4.29 6.08 22.06
CA GLY A 274 -4.45 7.06 23.14
C GLY A 274 -4.90 8.44 22.65
N SER A 275 -4.89 9.42 23.55
CA SER A 275 -5.30 10.79 23.28
C SER A 275 -4.61 11.77 24.24
N GLY A 276 -4.47 13.03 23.85
CA GLY A 276 -3.76 14.03 24.64
C GLY A 276 -2.33 13.58 24.95
N GLU A 277 -1.86 13.82 26.18
CA GLU A 277 -0.48 13.49 26.60
C GLU A 277 -0.11 12.00 26.44
N ASP A 278 -1.09 11.09 26.46
CA ASP A 278 -0.87 9.65 26.29
C ASP A 278 -0.88 9.21 24.82
N ALA A 279 -1.12 10.14 23.88
CA ALA A 279 -1.11 9.86 22.45
C ALA A 279 0.23 9.25 22.03
N SER A 280 0.16 8.08 21.42
CA SER A 280 1.30 7.27 21.03
C SER A 280 1.07 6.70 19.63
N PHE A 281 2.12 6.30 18.95
CA PHE A 281 2.01 5.57 17.70
C PHE A 281 2.85 4.30 17.72
N LEU A 282 2.41 3.30 16.96
CA LEU A 282 3.10 2.03 16.82
C LEU A 282 4.05 2.06 15.61
N LEU A 283 5.34 2.03 15.90
CA LEU A 283 6.43 1.94 14.93
C LEU A 283 6.73 0.48 14.57
N SER A 284 6.71 0.17 13.27
CA SER A 284 7.17 -1.11 12.74
C SER A 284 8.69 -1.22 12.87
N ALA A 285 9.20 -2.36 13.32
CA ALA A 285 10.63 -2.66 13.34
C ALA A 285 11.00 -3.63 12.21
N GLU A 286 12.29 -3.71 11.86
CA GLU A 286 12.82 -4.65 10.87
C GLU A 286 12.52 -6.10 11.28
N ASP A 287 12.45 -7.02 10.30
CA ASP A 287 12.08 -8.41 10.52
C ASP A 287 12.83 -9.05 11.70
N GLY A 288 12.06 -9.63 12.62
CA GLY A 288 12.56 -10.27 13.83
C GLY A 288 12.74 -9.34 15.03
N PHE A 289 12.54 -8.01 14.87
CA PHE A 289 12.47 -7.07 15.98
C PHE A 289 11.01 -6.78 16.36
N ALA A 290 10.76 -6.62 17.66
CA ALA A 290 9.44 -6.27 18.15
C ALA A 290 9.08 -4.82 17.76
N PRO A 291 7.82 -4.54 17.37
CA PRO A 291 7.32 -3.19 17.19
C PRO A 291 7.54 -2.33 18.45
N GLN A 292 7.64 -1.02 18.24
CA GLN A 292 7.87 -0.07 19.33
C GLN A 292 6.72 0.92 19.43
N ILE A 293 6.25 1.16 20.65
CA ILE A 293 5.27 2.18 20.98
C ILE A 293 6.05 3.46 21.29
N ILE A 294 5.73 4.55 20.62
CA ILE A 294 6.38 5.84 20.84
C ILE A 294 5.33 6.85 21.26
N ASN A 295 5.48 7.41 22.46
CA ASN A 295 4.67 8.52 22.91
C ASN A 295 5.00 9.78 22.10
N ILE A 296 3.99 10.42 21.52
CA ILE A 296 4.15 11.49 20.54
C ILE A 296 4.66 12.77 21.20
N HIS A 297 4.25 13.06 22.43
CA HIS A 297 4.61 14.30 23.11
C HIS A 297 6.01 14.24 23.74
N THR A 298 6.40 13.07 24.26
CA THR A 298 7.65 12.90 25.03
C THR A 298 8.76 12.19 24.27
N GLY A 299 8.43 11.46 23.20
CA GLY A 299 9.37 10.58 22.51
C GLY A 299 9.73 9.31 23.27
N THR A 300 9.05 9.00 24.38
CA THR A 300 9.32 7.78 25.15
C THR A 300 9.06 6.55 24.28
N VAL A 301 10.08 5.68 24.16
CA VAL A 301 10.03 4.46 23.35
C VAL A 301 9.85 3.25 24.26
N THR A 302 8.86 2.43 23.97
CA THR A 302 8.61 1.16 24.64
C THR A 302 8.59 0.02 23.64
N THR A 303 9.43 -0.99 23.85
CA THR A 303 9.45 -2.18 23.00
C THR A 303 8.32 -3.14 23.40
N LEU A 304 7.51 -3.58 22.43
CA LEU A 304 6.42 -4.51 22.67
C LEU A 304 6.96 -5.84 23.24
N GLY A 305 6.41 -6.29 24.37
CA GLY A 305 6.91 -7.46 25.11
C GLY A 305 8.11 -7.19 26.04
N GLY A 306 8.62 -5.95 26.08
CA GLY A 306 9.73 -5.51 26.94
C GLY A 306 11.12 -5.61 26.30
N ASP A 307 12.16 -5.26 27.07
CA ASP A 307 13.55 -5.12 26.60
C ASP A 307 14.32 -6.43 26.44
N ALA A 308 13.79 -7.55 26.93
CA ALA A 308 14.39 -8.84 26.66
C ALA A 308 14.20 -9.11 25.16
N PRO A 309 15.27 -9.27 24.35
CA PRO A 309 15.10 -9.55 22.93
C PRO A 309 14.26 -10.82 22.81
N ALA A 310 12.99 -10.67 22.44
CA ALA A 310 12.16 -11.77 22.01
C ALA A 310 12.98 -12.48 20.94
N LYS A 311 13.32 -13.74 21.16
CA LYS A 311 14.03 -14.54 20.16
C LYS A 311 13.22 -14.49 18.87
N LYS A 312 13.57 -13.59 17.95
CA LYS A 312 12.84 -13.29 16.71
C LYS A 312 11.36 -12.98 16.99
N PHE A 313 10.99 -11.71 17.02
CA PHE A 313 9.57 -11.35 17.04
C PHE A 313 8.93 -11.86 15.75
N GLU A 314 8.08 -12.88 15.87
CA GLU A 314 7.31 -13.44 14.76
C GLU A 314 5.95 -12.74 14.71
N SER A 315 5.55 -12.31 13.51
CA SER A 315 4.26 -11.68 13.29
C SER A 315 3.71 -12.10 11.94
N ARG A 316 2.50 -12.67 11.95
CA ARG A 316 1.75 -13.03 10.75
C ARG A 316 0.61 -12.05 10.45
N GLY A 317 0.31 -11.21 11.43
CA GLY A 317 -0.80 -10.27 11.44
C GLY A 317 -0.79 -9.47 12.74
N PHE A 318 -1.20 -8.21 12.68
CA PHE A 318 -1.15 -7.33 13.84
C PHE A 318 -2.42 -6.49 13.92
N LEU A 319 -3.16 -6.62 15.03
CA LEU A 319 -4.38 -5.87 15.29
C LEU A 319 -4.13 -4.82 16.38
N ILE A 320 -4.69 -3.64 16.17
CA ILE A 320 -4.64 -2.53 17.12
C ILE A 320 -6.02 -2.40 17.78
N ALA A 321 -6.03 -2.31 19.10
CA ALA A 321 -7.23 -2.08 19.91
C ALA A 321 -7.14 -0.73 20.61
N SER A 322 -8.27 -0.13 20.96
CA SER A 322 -8.36 1.12 21.73
C SER A 322 -7.62 1.09 23.08
N ASP A 323 -7.41 -0.10 23.63
CA ASP A 323 -6.83 -0.38 24.95
C ASP A 323 -5.70 -1.44 24.90
N GLY A 324 -5.11 -1.71 23.72
CA GLY A 324 -3.92 -2.55 23.59
C GLY A 324 -3.65 -3.06 22.18
N TYR A 325 -2.97 -4.20 22.08
CA TYR A 325 -2.54 -4.76 20.79
C TYR A 325 -2.67 -6.29 20.78
N ILE A 326 -2.87 -6.87 19.60
CA ILE A 326 -2.83 -8.32 19.40
C ILE A 326 -1.87 -8.62 18.24
N ASN A 327 -0.82 -9.40 18.52
CA ASN A 327 0.09 -9.94 17.51
C ASN A 327 -0.30 -11.39 17.21
N VAL A 328 -0.61 -11.72 15.96
CA VAL A 328 -0.75 -13.11 15.52
C VAL A 328 0.66 -13.70 15.40
N SER A 329 1.14 -14.29 16.49
CA SER A 329 2.52 -14.76 16.62
C SER A 329 2.77 -16.10 15.95
N ASP A 330 1.74 -16.93 15.76
CA ASP A 330 1.80 -18.13 14.92
C ASP A 330 0.46 -18.44 14.22
N TYR A 331 0.39 -19.54 13.46
CA TYR A 331 -0.83 -19.94 12.75
C TYR A 331 -2.02 -20.25 13.68
N ASP A 332 -1.75 -20.60 14.94
CA ASP A 332 -2.74 -20.99 15.94
C ASP A 332 -2.64 -20.20 17.25
N LYS A 333 -1.81 -19.15 17.30
CA LYS A 333 -1.54 -18.35 18.50
C LYS A 333 -1.53 -16.86 18.22
N ALA A 334 -2.09 -16.10 19.17
CA ALA A 334 -1.97 -14.65 19.19
C ALA A 334 -1.59 -14.14 20.59
N ASP A 335 -0.64 -13.23 20.65
CA ASP A 335 -0.15 -12.58 21.86
C ASP A 335 -0.88 -11.26 22.08
N VAL A 336 -1.47 -11.09 23.27
CA VAL A 336 -2.24 -9.91 23.65
C VAL A 336 -1.41 -9.03 24.56
N TYR A 337 -1.27 -7.76 24.19
CA TYR A 337 -0.51 -6.75 24.92
C TYR A 337 -1.41 -5.63 25.40
N ASP A 338 -1.13 -5.09 26.59
CA ASP A 338 -1.78 -3.87 27.07
C ASP A 338 -1.22 -2.61 26.39
N MET A 339 -1.80 -1.45 26.69
CA MET A 339 -1.35 -0.14 26.19
C MET A 339 0.11 0.21 26.50
N THR A 340 0.68 -0.37 27.55
CA THR A 340 2.10 -0.17 27.90
C THR A 340 3.02 -1.08 27.09
N GLY A 341 2.46 -1.95 26.26
CA GLY A 341 3.20 -2.94 25.48
C GLY A 341 3.61 -4.16 26.26
N LYS A 342 3.05 -4.39 27.46
CA LYS A 342 3.34 -5.58 28.25
C LYS A 342 2.45 -6.74 27.80
N LEU A 343 3.04 -7.92 27.63
CA LEU A 343 2.29 -9.14 27.34
C LEU A 343 1.36 -9.47 28.52
N VAL A 344 0.07 -9.55 28.22
CA VAL A 344 -1.01 -9.89 29.16
C VAL A 344 -1.27 -11.39 29.14
N GLU A 345 -1.43 -11.95 27.94
CA GLU A 345 -1.76 -13.36 27.71
C GLU A 345 -1.44 -13.79 26.27
N THR A 346 -1.45 -15.10 26.02
CA THR A 346 -1.44 -15.70 24.68
C THR A 346 -2.74 -16.50 24.51
N ILE A 347 -3.48 -16.21 23.45
CA ILE A 347 -4.76 -16.85 23.12
C ILE A 347 -4.62 -17.79 21.93
N ASP A 348 -5.55 -18.73 21.79
CA ASP A 348 -5.70 -19.50 20.55
C ASP A 348 -6.21 -18.58 19.44
N TYR A 349 -5.66 -18.74 18.24
CA TYR A 349 -6.04 -17.99 17.05
C TYR A 349 -6.47 -18.97 15.96
N GLU A 350 -7.56 -18.65 15.27
CA GLU A 350 -7.91 -19.30 14.00
C GLU A 350 -7.95 -18.22 12.93
N ARG A 351 -7.42 -18.51 11.74
CA ARG A 351 -7.41 -17.55 10.65
C ARG A 351 -8.83 -17.11 10.32
N MET A 352 -9.03 -15.80 10.32
CA MET A 352 -10.31 -15.16 10.01
C MET A 352 -10.57 -15.16 8.50
N TRP A 353 -11.79 -15.54 8.10
CA TRP A 353 -12.25 -15.51 6.71
C TRP A 353 -13.15 -14.31 6.40
N ALA A 354 -13.65 -13.65 7.45
CA ALA A 354 -14.48 -12.45 7.34
C ALA A 354 -13.71 -11.23 7.87
N VAL A 355 -13.70 -10.15 7.09
CA VAL A 355 -12.94 -8.93 7.37
C VAL A 355 -13.90 -7.83 7.82
N PRO A 356 -13.67 -7.16 8.96
CA PRO A 356 -14.53 -6.07 9.42
C PRO A 356 -14.53 -4.91 8.43
N THR A 357 -15.71 -4.32 8.22
CA THR A 357 -15.80 -3.04 7.52
C THR A 357 -15.05 -1.98 8.31
N SER A 358 -14.50 -1.02 7.59
CA SER A 358 -13.49 -0.13 8.14
C SER A 358 -14.11 1.02 8.96
N ASP A 359 -15.43 1.16 8.96
CA ASP A 359 -16.19 2.15 9.74
C ASP A 359 -16.23 1.82 11.25
N GLY A 360 -16.72 2.80 12.03
CA GLY A 360 -16.83 2.69 13.48
C GLY A 360 -15.56 3.12 14.24
N PRO A 361 -15.60 3.09 15.58
CA PRO A 361 -14.45 3.39 16.42
C PRO A 361 -13.42 2.26 16.41
N ALA A 362 -12.21 2.54 16.90
CA ALA A 362 -11.23 1.50 17.18
C ALA A 362 -11.81 0.49 18.19
N PRO A 363 -11.73 -0.83 17.93
CA PRO A 363 -12.27 -1.85 18.81
C PRO A 363 -11.47 -1.99 20.10
N SER A 364 -12.08 -2.43 21.20
CA SER A 364 -11.34 -2.86 22.39
C SER A 364 -10.71 -4.24 22.22
N LEU A 365 -9.77 -4.60 23.09
CA LEU A 365 -9.18 -5.93 23.14
C LEU A 365 -10.25 -7.02 23.32
N ASP A 366 -11.27 -6.77 24.15
CA ASP A 366 -12.39 -7.71 24.34
C ASP A 366 -13.23 -7.89 23.09
N GLN A 367 -13.46 -6.82 22.34
CA GLN A 367 -14.14 -6.88 21.06
C GLN A 367 -13.31 -7.64 20.02
N LEU A 368 -12.00 -7.36 19.94
CA LEU A 368 -11.10 -8.10 19.05
C LEU A 368 -11.02 -9.58 19.41
N ARG A 369 -10.92 -9.94 20.70
CA ARG A 369 -10.95 -11.34 21.17
C ARG A 369 -12.22 -12.06 20.71
N SER A 370 -13.37 -11.37 20.82
CA SER A 370 -14.65 -11.93 20.39
C SER A 370 -14.65 -12.14 18.87
N TYR A 371 -14.23 -11.13 18.11
CA TYR A 371 -14.09 -11.20 16.66
C TYR A 371 -13.18 -12.34 16.23
N LEU A 372 -12.00 -12.50 16.82
CA LEU A 372 -11.06 -13.58 16.51
C LEU A 372 -11.62 -14.98 16.75
N LYS A 373 -12.72 -15.09 17.50
CA LYS A 373 -13.39 -16.36 17.80
C LYS A 373 -14.61 -16.62 16.92
N ASP A 374 -15.40 -15.59 16.60
CA ASP A 374 -16.71 -15.75 15.95
C ASP A 374 -16.91 -14.94 14.67
N SER A 375 -15.89 -14.20 14.22
CA SER A 375 -15.91 -13.35 13.02
C SER A 375 -16.95 -12.23 13.05
N LYS A 376 -17.42 -11.81 14.23
CA LYS A 376 -18.33 -10.67 14.38
C LYS A 376 -17.59 -9.43 14.85
N ALA A 377 -17.89 -8.31 14.21
CA ALA A 377 -17.27 -7.02 14.50
C ALA A 377 -18.30 -6.00 14.99
N PRO A 378 -18.77 -6.08 16.27
CA PRO A 378 -19.85 -5.23 16.77
C PRO A 378 -19.54 -3.73 16.78
N TRP A 379 -18.29 -3.33 16.58
CA TRP A 379 -17.89 -1.93 16.45
C TRP A 379 -18.07 -1.36 15.04
N ALA A 380 -18.26 -2.20 14.02
CA ALA A 380 -18.38 -1.81 12.62
C ALA A 380 -19.76 -2.17 12.04
N THR A 381 -20.07 -1.69 10.83
CA THR A 381 -21.32 -2.05 10.11
C THR A 381 -21.46 -3.57 9.95
N GLY A 382 -20.36 -4.28 9.71
CA GLY A 382 -20.38 -5.74 9.63
C GLY A 382 -19.01 -6.32 9.29
N THR A 383 -19.01 -7.58 8.87
CA THR A 383 -17.85 -8.26 8.28
C THR A 383 -18.16 -8.71 6.86
N ILE A 384 -17.15 -8.73 5.99
CA ILE A 384 -17.24 -9.19 4.61
C ILE A 384 -16.46 -10.49 4.47
N GLU A 385 -17.13 -11.54 4.04
CA GLU A 385 -16.54 -12.82 3.69
C GLU A 385 -16.51 -13.01 2.16
N MET A 386 -15.37 -13.48 1.65
CA MET A 386 -15.25 -13.92 0.25
C MET A 386 -15.42 -15.43 0.15
N THR A 387 -16.28 -15.88 -0.76
CA THR A 387 -16.49 -17.31 -1.01
C THR A 387 -16.52 -17.67 -2.49
N GLY A 388 -16.48 -18.98 -2.76
CA GLY A 388 -16.46 -19.56 -4.09
C GLY A 388 -15.06 -19.68 -4.70
N SER A 389 -14.93 -20.49 -5.73
CA SER A 389 -13.67 -20.66 -6.46
C SER A 389 -13.17 -19.29 -6.95
N LYS A 390 -11.97 -18.89 -6.54
CA LYS A 390 -11.35 -17.58 -6.85
C LYS A 390 -12.02 -16.35 -6.22
N CYS A 391 -12.78 -16.53 -5.14
CA CYS A 391 -13.25 -15.42 -4.29
C CYS A 391 -14.14 -14.44 -5.05
N THR A 392 -15.16 -14.97 -5.70
CA THR A 392 -16.03 -14.20 -6.61
C THR A 392 -17.35 -13.76 -5.98
N THR A 393 -17.63 -14.19 -4.75
CA THR A 393 -18.87 -13.89 -4.03
C THR A 393 -18.57 -13.14 -2.75
N ALA A 394 -19.07 -11.91 -2.65
CA ALA A 394 -19.00 -11.10 -1.44
C ALA A 394 -20.23 -11.31 -0.59
N THR A 395 -20.05 -11.67 0.67
CA THR A 395 -21.12 -11.80 1.65
C THR A 395 -20.89 -10.84 2.80
N LEU A 396 -21.78 -9.87 2.95
CA LEU A 396 -21.85 -9.00 4.11
C LEU A 396 -22.63 -9.70 5.21
N ILE A 397 -21.98 -9.89 6.34
CA ILE A 397 -22.59 -10.29 7.61
C ILE A 397 -22.70 -9.01 8.44
N LEU A 398 -23.92 -8.48 8.55
CA LEU A 398 -24.16 -7.27 9.32
C LEU A 398 -23.93 -7.54 10.81
N SER A 399 -23.45 -6.53 11.53
CA SER A 399 -23.34 -6.58 12.99
C SER A 399 -24.71 -6.63 13.68
N SER A 400 -25.75 -6.14 12.99
CA SER A 400 -27.15 -6.39 13.36
C SER A 400 -27.54 -7.84 13.08
N ASP A 401 -28.56 -8.37 13.77
CA ASP A 401 -29.11 -9.71 13.51
C ASP A 401 -29.86 -9.87 12.16
N ALA A 402 -29.66 -8.94 11.22
CA ALA A 402 -30.18 -9.04 9.86
C ALA A 402 -29.53 -10.21 9.11
N MET A 403 -30.27 -10.78 8.16
CA MET A 403 -29.75 -11.87 7.33
C MET A 403 -28.55 -11.40 6.48
N PRO A 404 -27.52 -12.27 6.33
CA PRO A 404 -26.40 -11.98 5.45
C PRO A 404 -26.86 -11.65 4.03
N ARG A 405 -26.13 -10.74 3.37
CA ARG A 405 -26.45 -10.31 2.00
C ARG A 405 -25.24 -10.52 1.10
N SER A 406 -25.48 -11.04 -0.10
CA SER A 406 -24.39 -11.37 -1.01
C SER A 406 -24.51 -10.66 -2.35
N ALA A 407 -23.35 -10.36 -2.94
CA ALA A 407 -23.23 -9.87 -4.31
C ALA A 407 -22.20 -10.69 -5.09
N TYR A 408 -22.43 -10.83 -6.39
CA TYR A 408 -21.62 -11.62 -7.31
C TYR A 408 -20.90 -10.73 -8.33
N GLY A 409 -19.87 -11.28 -8.97
CA GLY A 409 -19.19 -10.62 -10.08
C GLY A 409 -17.93 -9.86 -9.67
N VAL A 410 -17.56 -9.91 -8.39
CA VAL A 410 -16.20 -9.58 -7.95
C VAL A 410 -15.25 -10.64 -8.53
N LYS A 411 -14.05 -10.23 -8.95
CA LYS A 411 -13.09 -11.13 -9.60
C LYS A 411 -11.68 -10.82 -9.15
N ASP A 412 -10.87 -11.87 -9.12
CA ASP A 412 -9.45 -11.82 -8.75
C ASP A 412 -9.29 -11.14 -7.38
N MET A 413 -10.06 -11.55 -6.37
CA MET A 413 -9.99 -11.04 -4.99
C MET A 413 -9.17 -11.92 -4.05
N SER A 414 -8.40 -12.84 -4.64
CA SER A 414 -7.60 -13.80 -3.89
C SER A 414 -6.15 -13.67 -4.29
N ILE A 415 -5.30 -13.74 -3.28
CA ILE A 415 -3.85 -13.82 -3.46
C ILE A 415 -3.43 -15.22 -3.99
N SER A 416 -4.30 -16.22 -3.86
CA SER A 416 -4.09 -17.58 -4.36
C SER A 416 -5.36 -18.21 -4.97
N ASP A 417 -5.19 -19.20 -5.83
CA ASP A 417 -6.31 -20.00 -6.35
C ASP A 417 -6.78 -21.11 -5.36
N SER A 418 -6.34 -21.09 -4.09
CA SER A 418 -6.69 -22.11 -3.08
C SER A 418 -8.02 -21.84 -2.40
N GLU A 419 -8.72 -22.90 -2.00
CA GLU A 419 -9.83 -22.83 -1.04
C GLU A 419 -9.36 -23.25 0.36
N PRO A 420 -9.81 -22.60 1.44
CA PRO A 420 -10.66 -21.40 1.48
C PRO A 420 -10.00 -20.12 0.94
N CYS A 421 -10.84 -19.14 0.61
CA CYS A 421 -10.46 -17.87 -0.01
C CYS A 421 -9.49 -17.04 0.82
N LEU A 422 -8.26 -16.84 0.35
CA LEU A 422 -7.29 -15.95 1.01
C LEU A 422 -7.61 -14.48 0.68
N PHE A 423 -8.57 -13.91 1.41
CA PHE A 423 -9.01 -12.53 1.28
C PHE A 423 -8.28 -11.61 2.27
N SER A 424 -7.51 -10.65 1.75
CA SER A 424 -6.81 -9.63 2.55
C SER A 424 -6.92 -8.27 1.85
N PRO A 425 -8.09 -7.61 1.93
CA PRO A 425 -8.34 -6.36 1.24
C PRO A 425 -7.55 -5.21 1.86
N LEU A 426 -7.30 -4.17 1.05
CA LEU A 426 -6.75 -2.89 1.51
C LEU A 426 -7.80 -2.07 2.28
N ASP A 427 -9.05 -2.10 1.83
CA ASP A 427 -10.18 -1.45 2.51
C ASP A 427 -11.49 -2.15 2.13
N VAL A 428 -12.40 -2.23 3.08
CA VAL A 428 -13.76 -2.73 2.90
C VAL A 428 -14.74 -1.82 3.62
N ARG A 429 -15.83 -1.45 2.96
CA ARG A 429 -16.90 -0.63 3.56
C ARG A 429 -18.26 -1.17 3.18
N ALA A 430 -19.26 -0.88 4.00
CA ALA A 430 -20.65 -1.19 3.70
C ALA A 430 -21.54 0.01 4.04
N SER A 431 -22.69 0.11 3.38
CA SER A 431 -23.72 1.06 3.77
C SER A 431 -24.48 0.54 4.99
N ALA A 432 -24.99 1.45 5.83
CA ALA A 432 -25.70 1.08 7.06
C ALA A 432 -26.92 0.17 6.82
N ASP A 433 -27.60 0.36 5.68
CA ASP A 433 -28.73 -0.48 5.25
C ASP A 433 -28.30 -1.79 4.57
N GLY A 434 -26.99 -2.02 4.41
CA GLY A 434 -26.37 -3.15 3.75
C GLY A 434 -26.55 -3.20 2.23
N ALA A 435 -27.10 -2.17 1.60
CA ALA A 435 -27.38 -2.14 0.16
C ALA A 435 -26.12 -2.08 -0.72
N ALA A 436 -25.09 -1.36 -0.27
CA ALA A 436 -23.84 -1.14 -0.99
C ALA A 436 -22.64 -1.73 -0.22
N LEU A 437 -21.71 -2.33 -0.96
CA LEU A 437 -20.39 -2.77 -0.48
C LEU A 437 -19.30 -2.09 -1.28
N PHE A 438 -18.19 -1.77 -0.64
CA PHE A 438 -16.95 -1.37 -1.28
C PHE A 438 -15.86 -2.36 -0.90
N ILE A 439 -15.09 -2.81 -1.89
CA ILE A 439 -13.97 -3.73 -1.71
C ILE A 439 -12.81 -3.19 -2.53
N SER A 440 -11.67 -2.93 -1.88
CA SER A 440 -10.40 -2.64 -2.53
C SER A 440 -9.37 -3.69 -2.16
N GLU A 441 -8.71 -4.26 -3.15
CA GLU A 441 -7.61 -5.21 -2.97
C GLU A 441 -6.37 -4.75 -3.76
N ALA A 442 -5.19 -5.05 -3.24
CA ALA A 442 -3.94 -4.87 -3.97
C ALA A 442 -3.89 -5.81 -5.19
N GLY A 443 -3.80 -5.25 -6.40
CA GLY A 443 -3.57 -6.04 -7.62
C GLY A 443 -2.09 -6.08 -8.02
N SER A 444 -1.46 -4.91 -8.05
CA SER A 444 -0.01 -4.68 -8.28
C SER A 444 0.36 -3.36 -7.61
N PRO A 445 1.65 -3.02 -7.42
CA PRO A 445 2.05 -1.76 -6.77
C PRO A 445 1.36 -0.51 -7.31
N SER A 446 1.05 -0.49 -8.62
CA SER A 446 0.38 0.64 -9.29
C SER A 446 -1.06 0.40 -9.73
N ASN A 447 -1.70 -0.70 -9.32
CA ASN A 447 -3.12 -0.95 -9.63
C ASN A 447 -3.83 -1.65 -8.46
N GLN A 448 -4.89 -1.02 -7.95
CA GLN A 448 -5.85 -1.69 -7.07
C GLN A 448 -6.98 -2.29 -7.90
N ARG A 449 -7.57 -3.37 -7.37
CA ARG A 449 -8.81 -3.94 -7.87
C ARG A 449 -9.92 -3.46 -6.96
N VAL A 450 -10.87 -2.72 -7.52
CA VAL A 450 -11.83 -1.95 -6.74
C VAL A 450 -13.23 -2.21 -7.26
N TYR A 451 -14.12 -2.56 -6.34
CA TYR A 451 -15.49 -2.92 -6.63
C TYR A 451 -16.47 -2.21 -5.71
N PHE A 452 -17.59 -1.80 -6.28
CA PHE A 452 -18.78 -1.42 -5.53
C PHE A 452 -19.88 -2.42 -5.83
N ALA A 453 -20.45 -3.07 -4.83
CA ALA A 453 -21.45 -4.12 -5.06
C ALA A 453 -22.81 -3.75 -4.47
N ASN A 454 -23.86 -4.07 -5.23
CA ASN A 454 -25.24 -3.96 -4.82
C ASN A 454 -25.72 -5.31 -4.30
N THR A 455 -26.04 -5.38 -3.01
CA THR A 455 -26.47 -6.64 -2.38
C THR A 455 -27.96 -6.95 -2.63
N ASN A 456 -28.75 -5.97 -3.07
CA ASN A 456 -30.16 -6.16 -3.41
C ASN A 456 -30.30 -6.79 -4.80
N THR A 457 -29.56 -6.29 -5.81
CA THR A 457 -29.52 -6.88 -7.15
C THR A 457 -28.52 -8.03 -7.25
N LYS A 458 -27.61 -8.15 -6.27
CA LYS A 458 -26.54 -9.13 -6.17
C LYS A 458 -25.47 -8.97 -7.25
N GLU A 459 -25.21 -7.73 -7.67
CA GLU A 459 -24.26 -7.42 -8.74
C GLU A 459 -23.11 -6.55 -8.24
N ALA A 460 -21.89 -6.82 -8.72
CA ALA A 460 -20.73 -5.98 -8.51
C ALA A 460 -20.49 -5.06 -9.72
N HIS A 461 -20.18 -3.81 -9.42
CA HIS A 461 -19.84 -2.75 -10.35
C HIS A 461 -18.36 -2.40 -10.21
N THR A 462 -17.72 -2.19 -11.35
CA THR A 462 -16.37 -1.65 -11.44
C THR A 462 -16.21 -0.93 -12.77
N SER A 463 -15.16 -0.13 -12.92
CA SER A 463 -14.83 0.53 -14.17
C SER A 463 -13.35 0.35 -14.47
N LYS A 464 -12.94 0.60 -15.72
CA LYS A 464 -11.52 0.53 -16.10
C LYS A 464 -10.66 1.57 -15.37
N ASP A 465 -11.22 2.72 -15.04
CA ASP A 465 -10.47 3.77 -14.34
C ASP A 465 -10.41 3.50 -12.84
N LEU A 466 -11.48 2.92 -12.30
CA LEU A 466 -11.52 2.46 -10.92
C LEU A 466 -10.55 1.27 -10.72
N ASN A 467 -10.54 0.32 -11.65
CA ASN A 467 -9.55 -0.76 -11.71
C ASN A 467 -8.24 -0.26 -12.35
N GLY A 468 -7.40 0.36 -11.53
CA GLY A 468 -6.19 1.06 -11.95
C GLY A 468 -5.96 2.33 -11.15
N ALA A 469 -6.99 2.78 -10.43
CA ALA A 469 -6.82 3.72 -9.35
C ALA A 469 -5.97 3.10 -8.22
N HIS A 470 -5.17 3.92 -7.58
CA HIS A 470 -4.41 3.60 -6.37
C HIS A 470 -4.33 4.84 -5.48
N SER A 471 -3.73 4.72 -4.29
CA SER A 471 -3.68 5.80 -3.30
C SER A 471 -5.05 6.41 -3.02
N LEU A 472 -6.08 5.55 -2.89
CA LEU A 472 -7.45 5.99 -2.69
C LEU A 472 -7.60 6.75 -1.36
N THR A 473 -8.27 7.89 -1.41
CA THR A 473 -8.66 8.67 -0.23
C THR A 473 -10.13 9.03 -0.31
N TRP A 474 -10.82 8.92 0.81
CA TRP A 474 -12.25 9.23 0.90
C TRP A 474 -12.42 10.69 1.29
N ALA A 475 -13.09 11.46 0.43
CA ALA A 475 -13.47 12.83 0.76
C ALA A 475 -14.81 12.87 1.49
N TYR A 476 -15.78 12.12 0.97
CA TYR A 476 -17.15 12.00 1.49
C TYR A 476 -17.60 10.55 1.36
N ASP A 477 -18.65 10.16 2.06
CA ASP A 477 -19.25 8.82 1.99
C ASP A 477 -19.69 8.44 0.55
N ASP A 478 -19.88 9.45 -0.31
CA ASP A 478 -20.25 9.36 -1.74
C ASP A 478 -19.19 9.95 -2.70
N LEU A 479 -17.95 10.15 -2.24
CA LEU A 479 -16.83 10.65 -3.05
C LEU A 479 -15.49 10.04 -2.62
N VAL A 480 -14.93 9.18 -3.48
CA VAL A 480 -13.57 8.62 -3.32
C VAL A 480 -12.67 9.16 -4.43
N ILE A 481 -11.45 9.56 -4.07
CA ILE A 481 -10.48 10.18 -4.96
C ILE A 481 -9.27 9.26 -5.04
N GLY A 482 -8.72 9.05 -6.24
CA GLY A 482 -7.57 8.18 -6.44
C GLY A 482 -6.63 8.68 -7.52
N MET A 483 -5.40 8.18 -7.50
CA MET A 483 -4.43 8.37 -8.57
C MET A 483 -4.64 7.36 -9.68
N THR A 484 -4.66 7.83 -10.92
CA THR A 484 -4.71 7.02 -12.14
C THR A 484 -3.61 7.44 -13.10
N LYS A 485 -3.41 6.72 -14.22
CA LYS A 485 -2.48 7.16 -15.28
C LYS A 485 -2.89 8.48 -15.93
N GLN A 486 -4.10 8.96 -15.68
CA GLN A 486 -4.69 10.17 -16.22
C GLN A 486 -4.62 11.35 -15.24
N GLY A 487 -4.01 11.16 -14.06
CA GLY A 487 -3.96 12.14 -12.97
C GLY A 487 -4.89 11.78 -11.80
N VAL A 488 -5.35 12.80 -11.08
CA VAL A 488 -6.23 12.63 -9.91
C VAL A 488 -7.68 12.50 -10.37
N VAL A 489 -8.32 11.36 -10.11
CA VAL A 489 -9.71 11.10 -10.51
C VAL A 489 -10.60 10.94 -9.30
N ALA A 490 -11.75 11.60 -9.31
CA ALA A 490 -12.79 11.42 -8.31
C ALA A 490 -13.94 10.58 -8.84
N PHE A 491 -14.34 9.59 -8.05
CA PHE A 491 -15.42 8.67 -8.33
C PHE A 491 -16.61 8.95 -7.42
N THR A 492 -17.81 8.82 -7.96
CA THR A 492 -19.07 9.08 -7.25
C THR A 492 -20.15 8.07 -7.68
N PRO A 493 -21.23 7.88 -6.91
CA PRO A 493 -22.29 6.94 -7.27
C PRO A 493 -22.91 7.11 -8.66
N ALA A 494 -23.33 5.97 -9.21
CA ALA A 494 -24.38 5.78 -10.21
C ALA A 494 -25.53 6.80 -10.09
N SER A 495 -25.88 7.57 -11.14
CA SER A 495 -27.22 8.17 -11.18
C SER A 495 -28.21 7.01 -11.26
N ALA A 496 -29.27 7.07 -10.46
CA ALA A 496 -30.28 6.01 -10.37
C ALA A 496 -31.03 5.77 -11.69
#